data_AF-A0A9K3PDX1-F1
#
_entry.id   AF-A0A9K3PDX1-F1
#
_cell.length_a   1.000
_cell.length_b   1.000
_cell.length_c   1.000
_cell.angle_alpha   90.00
_cell.angle_beta   90.00
_cell.angle_gamma   90.00
#
_symmetry.space_group_name_H-M   'P 1'
#
loop_
_entity.id
_entity.type
_entity.pdbx_description
1 polymer ?
#
loop_
_entity_poly.entity_id
_entity_poly.type
_entity_poly.pdbx_seq_one_letter_code
_entity_poly.pdbx_strand_id
1 'polypeptide(L)'
;MVPLSDVSIQGTPMEVATALGILISEITHEAFRNLVMTFESNPRWHKLDSSLTIAEKVRSLAKAPRGGSTNFKAAYELILDVALKSNLRYKDMHVLIVFPDMQFDEAGS
;
A
#
# COMPACT_ATOMS: atom_id res chain seq x y z
N MET A 1 5.58 3.18 9.27
CA MET A 1 4.38 2.37 9.08
C MET A 1 3.92 2.51 7.64
N VAL A 2 4.31 1.58 6.77
CA VAL A 2 3.98 1.69 5.35
C VAL A 2 2.71 0.89 5.10
N PRO A 3 1.56 1.50 4.77
CA PRO A 3 0.39 0.76 4.33
C PRO A 3 0.56 0.32 2.89
N LEU A 4 0.38 -0.96 2.70
CA LEU A 4 0.33 -1.65 1.43
C LEU A 4 -1.05 -2.29 1.39
N SER A 5 -1.95 -1.74 0.55
CA SER A 5 -3.29 -2.30 0.37
C SER A 5 -3.38 -2.94 -1.01
N ASP A 6 -3.68 -4.23 -1.05
CA ASP A 6 -4.11 -4.89 -2.26
C ASP A 6 -5.53 -4.46 -2.62
N VAL A 7 -5.82 -4.49 -3.90
CA VAL A 7 -7.00 -3.93 -4.54
C VAL A 7 -7.64 -4.93 -5.52
N SER A 8 -7.28 -6.20 -5.39
CA SER A 8 -7.71 -7.33 -6.23
C SER A 8 -9.07 -7.94 -5.85
N ILE A 9 -9.60 -7.73 -4.63
CA ILE A 9 -10.94 -8.22 -4.24
C ILE A 9 -12.04 -7.31 -4.78
N GLN A 10 -12.96 -7.79 -5.62
CA GLN A 10 -14.16 -7.01 -5.93
C GLN A 10 -15.19 -7.08 -4.79
N GLY A 11 -15.61 -5.93 -4.25
CA GLY A 11 -16.69 -5.81 -3.25
C GLY A 11 -16.28 -5.10 -1.95
N THR A 12 -17.17 -5.14 -0.94
CA THR A 12 -17.02 -4.49 0.37
C THR A 12 -15.70 -4.80 1.10
N PRO A 13 -15.13 -6.03 1.06
CA PRO A 13 -13.86 -6.33 1.73
C PRO A 13 -12.66 -5.51 1.21
N MET A 14 -12.58 -5.24 -0.10
CA MET A 14 -11.52 -4.38 -0.66
C MET A 14 -11.70 -2.93 -0.26
N GLU A 15 -12.93 -2.42 -0.24
CA GLU A 15 -13.19 -1.05 0.17
C GLU A 15 -12.75 -0.84 1.63
N VAL A 16 -12.99 -1.84 2.49
CA VAL A 16 -12.54 -1.84 3.89
C VAL A 16 -11.01 -1.92 3.99
N ALA A 17 -10.36 -2.85 3.27
CA ALA A 17 -8.90 -2.96 3.26
C ALA A 17 -8.23 -1.67 2.75
N THR A 18 -8.78 -1.09 1.68
CA THR A 18 -8.32 0.18 1.11
C THR A 18 -8.51 1.33 2.09
N ALA A 19 -9.68 1.45 2.71
CA ALA A 19 -9.95 2.50 3.70
C ALA A 19 -9.04 2.38 4.92
N LEU A 20 -8.76 1.14 5.38
CA LEU A 20 -7.84 0.89 6.48
C LEU A 20 -6.39 1.23 6.09
N GLY A 21 -5.96 0.87 4.88
CA GLY A 21 -4.66 1.26 4.33
C GLY A 21 -4.49 2.78 4.22
N ILE A 22 -5.54 3.49 3.77
CA ILE A 22 -5.57 4.95 3.73
C ILE A 22 -5.44 5.54 5.15
N LEU A 23 -6.23 5.07 6.11
CA LEU A 23 -6.19 5.56 7.50
C LEU A 23 -4.80 5.37 8.12
N ILE A 24 -4.20 4.21 7.91
CA ILE A 24 -2.85 3.89 8.35
C ILE A 24 -1.82 4.83 7.71
N SER A 25 -2.03 5.21 6.45
CA SER A 25 -1.13 6.10 5.70
C SER A 25 -1.14 7.53 6.24
N GLU A 26 -2.20 7.92 6.96
CA GLU A 26 -2.30 9.25 7.54
C GLU A 26 -1.53 9.33 8.87
N ILE A 27 -1.55 8.25 9.65
CA ILE A 27 -0.95 8.19 11.00
C ILE A 27 0.50 7.68 11.03
N THR A 28 1.06 7.35 9.88
CA THR A 28 2.46 6.90 9.79
C THR A 28 3.49 8.05 9.88
N HIS A 29 4.75 7.62 9.99
CA HIS A 29 5.95 8.42 9.79
C HIS A 29 5.83 9.29 8.53
N GLU A 30 6.32 10.51 8.62
CA GLU A 30 6.23 11.53 7.56
C GLU A 30 6.70 11.04 6.19
N ALA A 31 7.77 10.23 6.15
CA ALA A 31 8.33 9.63 4.95
C ALA A 31 7.33 8.79 4.14
N PHE A 32 6.31 8.21 4.80
CA PHE A 32 5.30 7.37 4.18
C PHE A 32 3.89 7.97 4.29
N ARG A 33 3.78 9.20 4.78
CA ARG A 33 2.48 9.82 5.02
C ARG A 33 1.75 10.06 3.70
N ASN A 34 0.49 9.66 3.64
CA ASN A 34 -0.37 9.73 2.45
C ASN A 34 0.19 8.95 1.25
N LEU A 35 1.07 7.97 1.47
CA LEU A 35 1.55 7.07 0.43
C LEU A 35 0.89 5.71 0.60
N VAL A 36 0.28 5.22 -0.48
CA VAL A 36 -0.22 3.85 -0.60
C VAL A 36 0.43 3.22 -1.82
N MET A 37 0.97 2.01 -1.68
CA MET A 37 1.54 1.29 -2.81
C MET A 37 0.51 0.36 -3.46
N THR A 38 0.48 0.32 -4.80
CA THR A 38 -0.35 -0.62 -5.55
C THR A 38 0.23 -2.04 -5.50
N PHE A 39 -0.63 -3.05 -5.37
CA PHE A 39 -0.27 -4.46 -5.53
C PHE A 39 -0.49 -4.87 -6.99
N GLU A 40 0.58 -4.83 -7.76
CA GLU A 40 0.64 -5.32 -9.13
C GLU A 40 2.08 -5.80 -9.42
N SER A 41 2.29 -6.43 -10.58
CA SER A 41 3.62 -6.95 -10.94
C SER A 41 4.70 -5.86 -11.07
N ASN A 42 4.26 -4.62 -11.29
CA ASN A 42 5.10 -3.42 -11.27
C ASN A 42 4.54 -2.41 -10.24
N PRO A 43 4.80 -2.60 -8.94
CA PRO A 43 4.22 -1.79 -7.89
C PRO A 43 4.61 -0.31 -8.06
N ARG A 44 3.72 0.60 -7.66
CA ARG A 44 3.97 2.04 -7.68
C ARG A 44 3.36 2.75 -6.49
N TRP A 45 3.95 3.88 -6.12
CA TRP A 45 3.38 4.76 -5.11
C TRP A 45 2.21 5.55 -5.67
N HIS A 46 1.06 5.43 -5.01
CA HIS A 46 -0.10 6.30 -5.16
C HIS A 46 -0.09 7.32 -4.02
N LYS A 47 0.16 8.58 -4.36
CA LYS A 47 0.13 9.69 -3.40
C LYS A 47 -1.31 10.15 -3.22
N LEU A 48 -1.80 10.04 -2.00
CA LEU A 48 -3.12 10.54 -1.62
C LEU A 48 -3.05 12.04 -1.36
N ASP A 49 -4.05 12.75 -1.86
CA ASP A 49 -4.25 14.15 -1.53
C ASP A 49 -4.92 14.24 -0.15
N SER A 50 -4.26 14.92 0.79
CA SER A 50 -4.73 15.08 2.16
C SER A 50 -6.01 15.91 2.27
N SER A 51 -6.37 16.70 1.26
CA SER A 51 -7.60 17.49 1.21
C SER A 51 -8.84 16.66 0.89
N LEU A 52 -8.67 15.44 0.37
CA LEU A 52 -9.77 14.57 -0.02
C LEU A 52 -10.38 13.83 1.19
N THR A 53 -11.69 13.56 1.10
CA THR A 53 -12.37 12.66 2.02
C THR A 53 -11.89 11.22 1.84
N ILE A 54 -12.09 10.35 2.84
CA ILE A 54 -11.75 8.92 2.74
C ILE A 54 -12.42 8.28 1.52
N ALA A 55 -13.70 8.59 1.28
CA ALA A 55 -14.43 8.06 0.13
C ALA A 55 -13.80 8.48 -1.22
N GLU A 56 -13.31 9.71 -1.33
CA GLU A 56 -12.63 10.20 -2.53
C GLU A 56 -11.23 9.57 -2.69
N LYS A 57 -10.51 9.37 -1.59
CA LYS A 57 -9.23 8.64 -1.58
C LYS A 57 -9.41 7.18 -2.02
N VAL A 58 -10.45 6.50 -1.51
CA VAL A 58 -10.82 5.14 -1.93
C VAL A 58 -11.15 5.12 -3.43
N ARG A 59 -11.96 6.05 -3.93
CA ARG A 59 -12.28 6.16 -5.37
C ARG A 59 -11.08 6.51 -6.23
N SER A 60 -10.12 7.27 -5.72
CA SER A 60 -8.86 7.58 -6.40
C SER A 60 -8.02 6.33 -6.55
N LEU A 61 -7.86 5.56 -5.46
CA LEU A 61 -7.16 4.28 -5.50
C LEU A 61 -7.92 3.22 -6.33
N ALA A 62 -9.26 3.29 -6.39
CA ALA A 62 -10.12 2.48 -7.25
C ALA A 62 -9.75 2.53 -8.73
N LYS A 63 -9.20 3.67 -9.15
CA LYS A 63 -8.79 3.93 -10.54
C LYS A 63 -7.30 3.68 -10.78
N ALA A 64 -6.52 3.42 -9.74
CA ALA A 64 -5.11 3.06 -9.90
C ALA A 64 -5.00 1.71 -10.63
N PRO A 65 -3.91 1.44 -11.37
CA PRO A 65 -3.68 0.15 -12.00
C PRO A 65 -3.73 -0.99 -10.97
N ARG A 66 -4.45 -2.07 -11.30
CA ARG A 66 -4.67 -3.25 -10.45
C ARG A 66 -4.56 -4.49 -11.31
N GLY A 67 -3.82 -5.50 -10.85
CA GLY A 67 -3.74 -6.80 -11.50
C GLY A 67 -2.31 -7.29 -11.75
N GLY A 68 -2.23 -8.56 -12.18
CA GLY A 68 -0.97 -9.28 -12.28
C GLY A 68 -0.58 -9.95 -10.95
N SER A 69 0.55 -10.66 -10.96
CA SER A 69 1.10 -11.31 -9.77
C SER A 69 1.82 -10.32 -8.85
N THR A 70 1.77 -10.57 -7.55
CA THR A 70 2.40 -9.72 -6.53
C THR A 70 3.93 -9.85 -6.56
N ASN A 71 4.62 -8.77 -6.95
CA ASN A 71 6.08 -8.72 -6.90
C ASN A 71 6.58 -8.12 -5.57
N PHE A 72 6.68 -8.97 -4.55
CA PHE A 72 7.17 -8.58 -3.21
C PHE A 72 8.58 -7.98 -3.23
N LYS A 73 9.47 -8.45 -4.11
CA LYS A 73 10.84 -7.94 -4.22
C LYS A 73 10.83 -6.48 -4.67
N ALA A 74 10.09 -6.16 -5.73
CA ALA A 74 9.97 -4.80 -6.24
C ALA A 74 9.29 -3.86 -5.22
N ALA A 75 8.27 -4.35 -4.51
CA ALA A 75 7.60 -3.59 -3.46
C ALA A 75 8.56 -3.25 -2.31
N TYR A 76 9.40 -4.21 -1.90
CA TYR A 76 10.41 -4.01 -0.87
C TYR A 76 11.49 -3.01 -1.32
N GLU A 77 11.95 -3.09 -2.56
CA GLU A 77 12.91 -2.12 -3.14
C GLU A 77 12.36 -0.68 -3.13
N LEU A 78 11.07 -0.48 -3.44
CA LEU A 78 10.42 0.84 -3.35
C LEU A 78 10.37 1.38 -1.92
N ILE A 79 10.14 0.51 -0.92
CA ILE A 79 10.16 0.91 0.48
C ILE A 79 11.56 1.32 0.92
N LEU A 80 12.57 0.52 0.54
CA LEU A 80 13.97 0.82 0.82
C LEU A 80 14.39 2.15 0.21
N ASP A 81 13.98 2.42 -1.04
CA ASP A 81 14.30 3.67 -1.72
C ASP A 81 13.73 4.90 -0.99
N VAL A 82 12.48 4.82 -0.50
CA VAL A 82 11.90 5.89 0.35
C VAL A 82 12.66 6.01 1.68
N ALA A 83 12.99 4.89 2.32
CA ALA A 83 13.72 4.90 3.59
C ALA A 83 15.12 5.54 3.46
N LEU A 84 15.85 5.21 2.39
CA LEU A 84 17.16 5.79 2.10
C LEU A 84 17.05 7.29 1.78
N LYS A 85 16.09 7.69 0.94
CA LYS A 85 15.85 9.11 0.59
C LYS A 85 15.45 9.95 1.80
N SER A 86 14.71 9.37 2.74
CA SER A 86 14.30 10.04 3.97
C SER A 86 15.28 9.85 5.13
N ASN A 87 16.44 9.22 4.89
CA ASN A 87 17.47 8.93 5.89
C ASN A 87 16.90 8.28 7.18
N LEU A 88 15.94 7.37 7.01
CA LEU A 88 15.29 6.69 8.12
C LEU A 88 16.29 5.75 8.79
N ARG A 89 16.40 5.86 10.11
CA ARG A 89 17.18 4.87 10.87
C ARG A 89 16.42 3.56 10.86
N TYR A 90 17.13 2.45 10.93
CA TYR A 90 16.52 1.11 11.00
C TYR A 90 15.46 1.01 12.12
N LYS A 91 15.73 1.68 13.25
CA LYS A 91 14.79 1.78 14.38
C LYS A 91 13.53 2.61 14.10
N ASP A 92 13.46 3.36 13.00
CA ASP A 92 12.31 4.18 12.64
C ASP A 92 11.46 3.46 11.54
N MET A 93 11.98 2.36 10.96
CA MET A 93 11.27 1.46 10.06
C MET A 93 10.37 0.51 10.85
N HIS A 94 9.22 1.02 11.27
CA HIS A 94 8.21 0.20 11.93
C HIS A 94 7.04 -0.11 11.01
N VAL A 95 6.87 -1.40 10.77
CA VAL A 95 5.67 -2.10 10.27
C VAL A 95 5.32 -1.87 8.79
N LEU A 96 5.46 -2.97 8.04
CA LEU A 96 4.87 -3.20 6.73
C LEU A 96 3.48 -3.81 6.96
N ILE A 97 2.40 -3.11 6.60
CA ILE A 97 1.05 -3.67 6.70
C ILE A 97 0.61 -4.00 5.29
N VAL A 98 0.63 -5.29 4.98
CA VAL A 98 0.11 -5.85 3.73
C VAL A 98 -1.32 -6.28 4.02
N PHE A 99 -2.29 -5.74 3.29
CA PHE A 99 -3.64 -6.29 3.20
C PHE A 99 -3.75 -7.08 1.90
N PRO A 100 -3.22 -8.31 1.83
CA PRO A 100 -3.40 -9.13 0.65
C PRO A 100 -4.87 -9.57 0.59
N ASP A 101 -5.40 -9.74 -0.62
CA ASP A 101 -6.44 -10.72 -0.79
C ASP A 101 -5.90 -12.06 -0.27
N MET A 102 -6.68 -12.83 0.48
CA MET A 102 -6.23 -14.13 0.98
C MET A 102 -5.95 -15.15 -0.14
N GLN A 103 -5.80 -14.73 -1.39
CA GLN A 103 -5.01 -15.41 -2.40
C GLN A 103 -3.52 -15.37 -2.04
N PHE A 104 -3.16 -16.11 -0.99
CA PHE A 104 -1.94 -16.89 -1.09
C PHE A 104 -2.14 -17.79 -2.31
N ASP A 105 -1.53 -17.44 -3.44
CA ASP A 105 -1.25 -18.46 -4.45
C ASP A 105 -0.55 -19.58 -3.69
N GLU A 106 -1.20 -20.75 -3.70
CA GLU A 106 -0.81 -21.97 -3.03
C GLU A 106 0.69 -22.22 -3.23
N ALA A 107 1.49 -21.95 -2.20
CA ALA A 107 2.89 -22.34 -2.15
C ALA A 107 2.96 -23.74 -1.52
N GLY A 108 2.77 -24.77 -2.36
CA GLY A 108 2.95 -26.18 -2.05
C GLY A 108 1.63 -26.89 -1.72
N SER A 109 1.23 -27.97 -2.40
CA SER A 109 2.03 -29.07 -2.96
C SER A 109 1.61 -29.53 -4.35
#